data_AF-A0A3N6FDH0-F1
#
_entry.id   AF-A0A3N6FDH0-F1
#
_cell.length_a   1.000
_cell.length_b   1.000
_cell.length_c   1.000
_cell.angle_alpha   90.00
_cell.angle_beta   90.00
_cell.angle_gamma   90.00
#
_symmetry.space_group_name_H-M   'P 1'
#
loop_
_entity.id
_entity.type
_entity.pdbx_description
1 polymer ?
#
loop_
_entity_poly.entity_id
_entity_poly.type
_entity_poly.pdbx_seq_one_letter_code
_entity_poly.pdbx_strand_id
1 'polypeptide(L)'
;MSGNAIFAGTLFTGLMTVVCAIIAARAARHAAADTREANRLSAEPNQRTADLEAFREIRSGLETRLAKVEDSDRSMRSLVRDFARYVSELTALMRLQDIEPPAPPERVDDYYRTGV
;
A
#
# COMPACT_ATOMS: atom_id res chain seq x y z
N MET A 1 7.92 -25.85 18.00
CA MET A 1 8.43 -24.48 17.77
C MET A 1 8.58 -24.23 16.27
N SER A 2 7.47 -24.01 15.55
CA SER A 2 7.51 -23.81 14.07
C SER A 2 6.47 -22.81 13.54
N GLY A 3 5.61 -22.23 14.40
CA GLY A 3 4.54 -21.32 13.97
C GLY A 3 4.94 -19.87 13.76
N ASN A 4 5.89 -19.34 14.55
CA ASN A 4 6.26 -17.91 14.50
C ASN A 4 7.07 -17.52 13.25
N ALA A 5 7.84 -18.45 12.69
CA ALA A 5 8.66 -18.18 11.49
C ALA A 5 7.80 -18.02 10.23
N ILE A 6 6.67 -18.73 10.15
CA ILE A 6 5.77 -18.68 8.98
C ILE A 6 5.03 -17.34 8.95
N PHE A 7 4.54 -16.87 10.11
CA PHE A 7 3.83 -15.57 10.23
C PHE A 7 4.74 -14.35 9.97
N ALA A 8 5.98 -14.40 10.43
CA ALA A 8 6.96 -13.36 10.14
C ALA A 8 7.31 -13.31 8.63
N GLY A 9 7.40 -14.48 7.98
CA GLY A 9 7.65 -14.60 6.55
C GLY A 9 6.52 -14.01 5.68
N THR A 10 5.25 -14.27 6.01
CA THR A 10 4.11 -13.74 5.24
C THR A 10 3.93 -12.24 5.37
N LEU A 11 4.14 -11.68 6.57
CA LEU A 11 4.08 -10.22 6.77
C LEU A 11 5.21 -9.48 6.06
N PHE A 12 6.42 -10.04 6.07
CA PHE A 12 7.55 -9.49 5.32
C PHE A 12 7.30 -9.54 3.81
N THR A 13 6.75 -10.64 3.31
CA THR A 13 6.39 -10.80 1.90
C THR A 13 5.29 -9.81 1.47
N GLY A 14 4.26 -9.62 2.31
CA GLY A 14 3.20 -8.66 2.05
C GLY A 14 3.71 -7.21 2.00
N LEU A 15 4.56 -6.82 2.96
CA LEU A 15 5.15 -5.49 2.99
C LEU A 15 6.07 -5.24 1.79
N MET A 16 6.91 -6.23 1.42
CA MET A 16 7.76 -6.14 0.24
C MET A 16 6.95 -6.03 -1.05
N THR A 17 5.81 -6.71 -1.15
CA THR A 17 4.94 -6.61 -2.32
C THR A 17 4.35 -5.19 -2.46
N VAL A 18 3.95 -4.56 -1.34
CA VAL A 18 3.45 -3.18 -1.33
C VAL A 18 4.55 -2.18 -1.68
N VAL A 19 5.75 -2.34 -1.12
CA VAL A 19 6.90 -1.47 -1.43
C VAL A 19 7.31 -1.62 -2.89
N CYS A 20 7.39 -2.84 -3.41
CA CYS A 20 7.64 -3.10 -4.83
C CYS A 20 6.55 -2.50 -5.72
N ALA A 21 5.27 -2.56 -5.32
CA ALA A 21 4.18 -1.95 -6.08
C ALA A 21 4.29 -0.41 -6.13
N ILE A 22 4.70 0.23 -5.03
CA ILE A 22 4.93 1.68 -4.98
C ILE A 22 6.12 2.09 -5.85
N ILE A 23 7.23 1.33 -5.79
CA ILE A 23 8.42 1.58 -6.61
C ILE A 23 8.10 1.36 -8.09
N ALA A 24 7.40 0.28 -8.43
CA ALA A 24 6.94 0.01 -9.79
C ALA A 24 6.00 1.10 -10.30
N ALA A 25 5.10 1.61 -9.46
CA ALA A 25 4.23 2.73 -9.81
C ALA A 25 5.00 4.03 -10.05
N ARG A 26 6.05 4.32 -9.26
CA ARG A 26 6.94 5.48 -9.49
C ARG A 26 7.80 5.32 -10.74
N ALA A 27 8.37 4.14 -10.96
CA ALA A 27 9.15 3.82 -12.15
C ALA A 27 8.27 3.91 -13.41
N ALA A 28 7.02 3.46 -13.34
CA ALA A 28 6.05 3.59 -14.43
C ALA A 28 5.70 5.05 -14.72
N ARG A 29 5.65 5.93 -13.70
CA ARG A 29 5.45 7.39 -13.91
C ARG A 29 6.64 8.04 -14.60
N HIS A 30 7.86 7.66 -14.24
CA HIS A 30 9.08 8.14 -14.90
C HIS A 30 9.22 7.60 -16.33
N ALA A 31 9.01 6.29 -16.53
CA ALA A 31 8.98 5.69 -17.85
C ALA A 31 7.90 6.34 -18.73
N ALA A 32 6.72 6.64 -18.19
CA ALA A 32 5.67 7.36 -18.91
C ALA A 32 6.05 8.82 -19.24
N ALA A 33 6.97 9.44 -18.51
CA ALA A 33 7.51 10.76 -18.86
C ALA A 33 8.50 10.64 -20.03
N ASP A 34 9.40 9.65 -19.99
CA ASP A 34 10.40 9.41 -21.04
C ASP A 34 9.74 8.93 -22.35
N THR A 35 8.70 8.08 -22.29
CA THR A 35 7.93 7.65 -23.47
C THR A 35 7.21 8.83 -24.14
N ARG A 36 6.77 9.85 -23.39
CA ARG A 36 6.13 11.06 -23.96
C ARG A 36 7.12 11.88 -24.77
N GLU A 37 8.37 11.95 -24.33
CA GLU A 37 9.42 12.68 -25.03
C GLU A 37 9.89 11.92 -26.28
N ALA A 38 10.04 10.60 -26.18
CA ALA A 38 10.37 9.73 -27.31
C ALA A 38 9.26 9.69 -28.40
N ASN A 39 7.99 9.60 -28.01
CA ASN A 39 6.86 9.57 -28.96
C ASN A 39 6.66 10.90 -29.70
N ARG A 40 7.14 12.01 -29.14
CA ARG A 40 7.07 13.33 -29.77
C ARG A 40 7.92 13.41 -31.05
N LEU A 41 8.95 12.57 -31.15
CA LEU A 41 9.95 12.59 -32.21
C LEU A 41 9.62 11.65 -33.39
N SER A 42 8.67 10.70 -33.27
CA SER A 42 8.54 9.59 -34.24
C SER A 42 7.18 9.32 -34.91
N ALA A 43 6.07 10.00 -34.58
CA ALA A 43 4.74 9.58 -35.10
C ALA A 43 4.13 10.49 -36.20
N GLU A 44 3.54 9.87 -37.23
CA GLU A 44 2.67 10.49 -38.27
C GLU A 44 1.30 10.96 -37.69
N PRO A 45 0.61 11.95 -38.30
CA PRO A 45 -0.56 12.61 -37.69
C PRO A 45 -1.74 11.68 -37.36
N ASN A 46 -2.04 10.69 -38.22
CA ASN A 46 -3.14 9.74 -38.00
C ASN A 46 -2.81 8.68 -36.92
N GLN A 47 -1.53 8.31 -36.80
CA GLN A 47 -1.06 7.45 -35.73
C GLN A 47 -1.10 8.16 -34.37
N ARG A 48 -0.79 9.47 -34.33
CA ARG A 48 -0.95 10.28 -33.12
C ARG A 48 -2.38 10.30 -32.60
N THR A 49 -3.40 10.40 -33.46
CA THR A 49 -4.80 10.41 -33.00
C THR A 49 -5.23 9.07 -32.41
N ALA A 50 -4.86 7.95 -33.04
CA ALA A 50 -5.16 6.61 -32.54
C ALA A 50 -4.39 6.32 -31.24
N ASP A 51 -3.11 6.70 -31.18
CA ASP A 51 -2.29 6.55 -29.97
C ASP A 51 -2.82 7.40 -28.82
N LEU A 52 -3.24 8.65 -29.08
CA LEU A 52 -3.80 9.51 -28.04
C LEU A 52 -5.12 8.97 -27.49
N GLU A 53 -5.94 8.33 -28.31
CA GLU A 53 -7.16 7.65 -27.86
C GLU A 53 -6.83 6.44 -26.98
N ALA A 54 -5.91 5.57 -27.44
CA ALA A 54 -5.42 4.44 -26.66
C ALA A 54 -4.79 4.88 -25.32
N PHE A 55 -4.00 5.96 -25.31
CA PHE A 55 -3.42 6.51 -24.08
C PHE A 55 -4.46 7.07 -23.12
N ARG A 56 -5.55 7.67 -23.63
CA ARG A 56 -6.66 8.15 -22.78
C ARG A 56 -7.37 6.99 -22.10
N GLU A 57 -7.60 5.90 -22.84
CA GLU A 57 -8.22 4.69 -22.29
C GLU A 57 -7.32 4.00 -21.25
N ILE A 58 -6.02 3.87 -21.54
CA ILE A 58 -5.05 3.33 -20.58
C ILE A 58 -5.00 4.20 -19.32
N ARG A 59 -4.97 5.53 -19.49
CA ARG A 59 -4.93 6.47 -18.37
C ARG A 59 -6.20 6.37 -17.51
N SER A 60 -7.39 6.33 -18.11
CA SER A 60 -8.65 6.23 -17.36
C SER A 60 -8.75 4.89 -16.61
N GLY A 61 -8.28 3.81 -17.22
CA GLY A 61 -8.18 2.50 -16.58
C GLY A 61 -7.20 2.52 -15.39
N LEU A 62 -6.06 3.18 -15.52
CA LEU A 62 -5.09 3.33 -14.44
C LEU A 62 -5.61 4.22 -13.30
N GLU A 63 -6.27 5.34 -13.61
CA GLU A 63 -6.88 6.23 -12.61
C GLU A 63 -7.97 5.49 -11.82
N THR A 64 -8.79 4.68 -12.48
CA THR A 64 -9.81 3.85 -11.82
C THR A 64 -9.19 2.80 -10.89
N ARG A 65 -8.13 2.12 -11.35
CA ARG A 65 -7.41 1.14 -10.51
C ARG A 65 -6.72 1.80 -9.32
N LEU A 66 -6.12 2.96 -9.53
CA LEU A 66 -5.48 3.74 -8.46
C LEU A 66 -6.50 4.15 -7.40
N ALA A 67 -7.65 4.69 -7.81
CA ALA A 67 -8.73 5.05 -6.89
C ALA A 67 -9.21 3.84 -6.06
N LYS A 68 -9.33 2.66 -6.68
CA LYS A 68 -9.70 1.43 -5.97
C LYS A 68 -8.63 1.00 -4.95
N VAL A 69 -7.35 1.13 -5.29
CA VAL A 69 -6.24 0.81 -4.38
C VAL A 69 -6.21 1.80 -3.22
N GLU A 70 -6.37 3.10 -3.49
CA GLU A 70 -6.42 4.14 -2.45
C GLU A 70 -7.60 3.94 -1.50
N ASP A 71 -8.76 3.54 -2.01
CA ASP A 71 -9.92 3.24 -1.17
C ASP A 71 -9.71 1.98 -0.33
N SER A 72 -9.09 0.94 -0.91
CA SER A 72 -8.72 -0.28 -0.18
C SER A 72 -7.70 0.01 0.93
N ASP A 73 -6.70 0.85 0.65
CA ASP A 73 -5.72 1.29 1.65
C ASP A 73 -6.38 2.10 2.78
N ARG A 74 -7.28 3.03 2.44
CA ARG A 74 -8.06 3.79 3.43
C ARG A 74 -8.89 2.87 4.32
N SER A 75 -9.60 1.91 3.72
CA SER A 75 -10.41 0.92 4.45
C SER A 75 -9.55 0.08 5.38
N MET A 76 -8.41 -0.45 4.89
CA MET A 76 -7.47 -1.23 5.69
C MET A 76 -6.92 -0.44 6.87
N ARG A 77 -6.53 0.83 6.65
CA ARG A 77 -6.06 1.72 7.74
C ARG A 77 -7.14 1.97 8.78
N SER A 78 -8.39 2.13 8.36
CA SER A 78 -9.52 2.26 9.29
C SER A 78 -9.68 1.01 10.13
N LEU A 79 -9.67 -0.16 9.51
CA LEU A 79 -9.82 -1.44 10.20
C LEU A 79 -8.69 -1.68 11.22
N VAL A 80 -7.44 -1.40 10.84
CA VAL A 80 -6.29 -1.50 11.75
C VAL A 80 -6.44 -0.55 12.95
N ARG A 81 -6.94 0.66 12.73
CA ARG A 81 -7.19 1.63 13.82
C ARG A 81 -8.28 1.15 14.76
N ASP A 82 -9.37 0.60 14.25
CA ASP A 82 -10.45 0.06 15.08
C ASP A 82 -10.00 -1.16 15.87
N PHE A 83 -9.19 -2.04 15.24
CA PHE A 83 -8.57 -3.16 15.94
C PHE A 83 -7.61 -2.70 17.04
N ALA A 84 -6.79 -1.68 16.79
CA ALA A 84 -5.91 -1.09 17.81
C ALA A 84 -6.69 -0.52 19.00
N ARG A 85 -7.82 0.14 18.74
CA ARG A 85 -8.73 0.60 19.81
C ARG A 85 -9.26 -0.57 20.63
N TYR A 86 -9.75 -1.60 19.96
CA TYR A 86 -10.28 -2.81 20.61
C TYR A 86 -9.23 -3.50 21.51
N VAL A 87 -7.99 -3.68 21.00
CA VAL A 87 -6.89 -4.25 21.79
C VAL A 87 -6.54 -3.37 22.99
N SER A 88 -6.61 -2.04 22.85
CA SER A 88 -6.36 -1.12 23.96
C SER A 88 -7.41 -1.25 25.06
N GLU A 89 -8.68 -1.37 24.68
CA GLU A 89 -9.80 -1.61 25.62
C GLU A 89 -9.66 -2.96 26.32
N LEU A 90 -9.31 -4.03 25.58
CA LEU A 90 -9.04 -5.34 26.17
C LEU A 90 -7.88 -5.29 27.16
N THR A 91 -6.79 -4.60 26.81
CA THR A 91 -5.61 -4.41 27.67
C THR A 91 -6.01 -3.70 28.98
N ALA A 92 -6.87 -2.68 28.90
CA ALA A 92 -7.39 -2.00 30.07
C ALA A 92 -8.25 -2.93 30.95
N LEU A 93 -9.11 -3.75 30.35
CA LEU A 93 -9.92 -4.74 31.07
C LEU A 93 -9.07 -5.81 31.76
N MET A 94 -8.00 -6.30 31.11
CA MET A 94 -7.07 -7.27 31.72
C MET A 94 -6.45 -6.70 33.00
N ARG A 95 -5.94 -5.46 32.94
CA ARG A 95 -5.37 -4.79 34.11
C ARG A 95 -6.39 -4.55 35.22
N LEU A 96 -7.64 -4.25 34.88
CA LEU A 96 -8.72 -4.14 35.86
C LEU A 96 -9.04 -5.46 36.59
N GLN A 97 -8.72 -6.59 35.95
CA GLN A 97 -8.86 -7.93 36.53
C GLN A 97 -7.53 -8.43 37.15
N ASP A 98 -6.54 -7.56 37.31
CA ASP A 98 -5.21 -7.89 37.82
C ASP A 98 -4.47 -8.95 36.98
N ILE A 99 -4.79 -8.99 35.67
CA ILE A 99 -4.12 -9.83 34.67
C ILE A 99 -3.12 -8.96 33.91
N GLU A 100 -1.83 -9.30 33.99
CA GLU A 100 -0.80 -8.60 33.23
C GLU A 100 -0.96 -8.90 31.73
N PRO A 101 -1.17 -7.88 30.88
CA PRO A 101 -1.26 -8.07 29.44
C PRO A 101 0.09 -8.48 28.84
N PRO A 102 0.09 -9.29 27.77
CA PRO A 102 1.32 -9.61 27.07
C PRO A 102 1.96 -8.33 26.51
N ALA A 103 3.29 -8.29 26.50
CA ALA A 103 4.04 -7.18 25.94
C ALA A 103 3.64 -6.96 24.46
N PRO A 104 3.44 -5.70 24.03
CA PRO A 104 3.14 -5.40 22.64
C PRO A 104 4.31 -5.83 21.74
N PRO A 105 4.04 -6.18 20.46
CA PRO A 105 5.11 -6.43 19.49
C PRO A 105 6.02 -5.20 19.34
N GLU A 106 7.33 -5.39 19.22
CA GLU A 106 8.32 -4.28 19.12
C GLU A 106 7.94 -3.22 18.08
N ARG A 107 7.41 -3.65 16.94
CA ARG A 107 7.01 -2.76 15.85
C ARG A 107 5.86 -1.81 16.22
N VAL A 108 5.00 -2.24 17.13
CA VAL A 108 3.89 -1.41 17.64
C VAL A 108 4.45 -0.33 18.57
N ASP A 109 5.38 -0.69 19.45
CA ASP A 109 6.09 0.27 20.30
C ASP A 109 6.90 1.28 19.49
N ASP A 110 7.58 0.84 18.42
CA ASP A 110 8.29 1.72 17.50
C ASP A 110 7.36 2.71 16.80
N TYR A 111 6.20 2.26 16.34
CA TYR A 111 5.19 3.14 15.74
C TYR A 111 4.64 4.14 16.76
N TYR A 112 4.33 3.73 17.99
CA TYR A 112 3.86 4.66 19.02
C TYR A 112 4.91 5.72 19.38
N ARG A 113 6.19 5.36 19.32
CA ARG A 113 7.31 6.27 19.61
C ARG A 113 7.64 7.21 18.44
N THR A 114 7.53 6.75 17.20
CA THR A 114 8.06 7.47 16.02
C THR A 114 6.98 7.99 15.06
N GLY A 115 5.77 7.44 15.12
CA GLY A 115 4.66 7.77 14.23
C GLY A 115 4.79 7.22 12.81
N VAL A 116 5.78 6.37 12.53
CA VAL A 116 6.06 5.74 11.22
C VAL A 116 6.31 4.25 11.32
#